data_AF-A0A0S4WNC5-F1
#
_entry.id   AF-A0A0S4WNC5-F1
#
_cell.length_a   1.000
_cell.length_b   1.000
_cell.length_c   1.000
_cell.angle_alpha   90.00
_cell.angle_beta   90.00
_cell.angle_gamma   90.00
#
_symmetry.space_group_name_H-M   'P 1'
#
loop_
_entity.id
_entity.type
_entity.pdbx_description
1 polymer ?
#
loop_
_entity_poly.entity_id
_entity_poly.type
_entity_poly.pdbx_seq_one_letter_code
_entity_poly.pdbx_strand_id
1 'polypeptide(L)'
;MAYPDFAELDDLALADSALDEKLGFARAKAIVALANRALKNPDLLDSACKAISSDRSVGFHQQAPLGWFGADHIYLSGQEQAMRALLAELDKWSPTEQEDLVRHWAGRRGITAVTEELKELYGWNPRYGNQ
;
A
#
# COMPACT_ATOMS: atom_id res chain seq x y z
N MET A 1 17.58 20.06 4.20
CA MET A 1 17.75 19.27 2.97
C MET A 1 16.49 19.50 2.15
N ALA A 2 16.59 20.01 0.93
CA ALA A 2 15.44 20.04 0.02
C ALA A 2 15.27 18.62 -0.52
N TYR A 3 14.11 18.02 -0.31
CA TYR A 3 13.80 16.70 -0.87
C TYR A 3 13.57 16.86 -2.38
N PRO A 4 13.99 15.89 -3.20
CA PRO A 4 13.72 15.91 -4.64
C PRO A 4 12.21 15.95 -4.89
N ASP A 5 11.80 16.61 -5.98
CA ASP A 5 10.43 16.45 -6.47
C ASP A 5 10.28 15.05 -7.06
N PHE A 6 9.67 14.14 -6.28
CA PHE A 6 9.46 12.76 -6.69
C PHE A 6 8.61 12.63 -7.97
N ALA A 7 7.85 13.66 -8.34
CA ALA A 7 7.10 13.67 -9.59
C ALA A 7 8.00 13.83 -10.83
N GLU A 8 9.19 14.43 -10.68
CA GLU A 8 10.12 14.68 -11.78
C GLU A 8 11.16 13.57 -11.96
N LEU A 9 11.28 12.65 -10.99
CA LEU A 9 12.17 11.50 -11.08
C LEU A 9 11.73 10.54 -12.19
N ASP A 10 12.69 9.92 -12.85
CA ASP A 10 12.43 8.74 -13.67
C ASP A 10 11.98 7.55 -12.81
N ASP A 11 11.43 6.53 -13.48
CA ASP A 11 10.79 5.39 -12.81
C ASP A 11 11.76 4.59 -11.93
N LEU A 12 13.03 4.47 -12.32
CA LEU A 12 14.05 3.76 -11.55
C LEU A 12 14.43 4.54 -10.31
N ALA A 13 14.76 5.83 -10.45
CA ALA A 13 15.13 6.70 -9.35
C ALA A 13 13.97 6.87 -8.34
N LEU A 14 12.73 6.87 -8.82
CA LEU A 14 11.54 6.89 -7.98
C LEU A 14 11.38 5.59 -7.19
N ALA A 15 11.55 4.44 -7.84
CA ALA A 15 11.50 3.14 -7.17
C ALA A 15 12.58 2.97 -6.10
N ASP A 16 13.81 3.40 -6.41
CA ASP A 16 14.92 3.39 -5.45
C ASP A 16 14.64 4.32 -4.26
N SER A 17 14.10 5.52 -4.51
CA SER A 17 13.71 6.45 -3.44
C SER A 17 12.60 5.89 -2.55
N ALA A 18 11.66 5.12 -3.10
CA ALA A 18 10.59 4.50 -2.33
C ALA A 18 11.09 3.39 -1.39
N LEU A 19 12.29 2.86 -1.65
CA LEU A 19 12.98 1.85 -0.83
C LEU A 19 14.06 2.43 0.09
N ASP A 20 14.43 3.71 -0.05
CA ASP A 20 15.50 4.32 0.76
C ASP A 20 15.00 4.73 2.16
N GLU A 21 15.30 3.90 3.15
CA GLU A 21 14.98 4.13 4.57
C GLU A 21 15.59 5.43 5.12
N LYS A 22 16.69 5.94 4.54
CA LYS A 22 17.35 7.18 4.99
C LYS A 22 16.51 8.42 4.72
N LEU A 23 15.53 8.33 3.81
CA LEU A 23 14.61 9.43 3.50
C LEU A 23 13.57 9.66 4.60
N GLY A 24 13.39 8.73 5.53
CA GLY A 24 12.42 8.85 6.63
C GLY A 24 11.03 9.19 6.08
N PHE A 25 10.39 10.24 6.60
CA PHE A 25 9.07 10.67 6.15
C PHE A 25 8.99 11.02 4.65
N ALA A 26 10.09 11.45 4.01
CA ALA A 26 10.08 11.72 2.57
C ALA A 26 9.90 10.44 1.74
N ARG A 27 10.27 9.27 2.27
CA ARG A 27 10.01 7.97 1.65
C ARG A 27 8.50 7.75 1.42
N ALA A 28 7.64 8.20 2.34
CA ALA A 28 6.19 8.10 2.17
C ALA A 28 5.71 8.81 0.89
N LYS A 29 6.27 9.99 0.61
CA LYS A 29 5.95 10.74 -0.61
C LYS A 29 6.44 10.02 -1.87
N ALA A 30 7.61 9.39 -1.81
CA ALA A 30 8.12 8.57 -2.91
C ALA A 30 7.24 7.33 -3.15
N ILE A 31 6.82 6.63 -2.08
CA ILE A 31 5.89 5.49 -2.15
C ILE A 31 4.55 5.92 -2.78
N VAL A 32 3.99 7.06 -2.35
CA VAL A 32 2.75 7.60 -2.91
C VAL A 32 2.91 7.98 -4.39
N ALA A 33 4.00 8.65 -4.75
CA ALA A 33 4.29 9.01 -6.14
C ALA A 33 4.45 7.76 -7.02
N LEU A 34 5.14 6.73 -6.53
CA LEU A 34 5.31 5.44 -7.20
C LEU A 34 3.96 4.72 -7.37
N ALA A 35 3.14 4.65 -6.32
CA ALA A 35 1.82 4.04 -6.37
C ALA A 35 0.92 4.75 -7.40
N ASN A 36 0.88 6.09 -7.38
CA ASN A 36 0.13 6.87 -8.37
C ASN A 36 0.63 6.67 -9.80
N ARG A 37 1.94 6.50 -10.00
CA ARG A 37 2.50 6.23 -11.33
C ARG A 37 2.18 4.82 -11.79
N ALA A 38 2.18 3.84 -10.89
CA ALA A 38 1.81 2.47 -11.17
C ALA A 38 0.34 2.32 -11.63
N LEU A 39 -0.55 3.25 -11.24
CA LEU A 39 -1.92 3.34 -11.76
C LEU A 39 -1.99 3.70 -13.26
N LYS A 40 -0.91 4.23 -13.84
CA LYS A 40 -0.81 4.60 -15.26
C LYS A 40 0.20 3.74 -16.02
N ASN A 41 1.16 3.17 -15.31
CA ASN A 41 2.19 2.27 -15.83
C ASN A 41 2.22 0.97 -15.01
N PRO A 42 1.46 -0.07 -15.42
CA PRO A 42 1.35 -1.33 -14.68
C PRO A 42 2.69 -2.04 -14.42
N ASP A 43 3.73 -1.78 -15.21
CA ASP A 43 5.07 -2.35 -15.02
C ASP A 43 5.69 -1.95 -13.67
N LEU A 44 5.22 -0.85 -13.08
CA LEU A 44 5.68 -0.35 -11.78
C LEU A 44 4.91 -0.94 -10.60
N LEU A 45 3.85 -1.74 -10.84
CA LEU A 45 3.01 -2.26 -9.74
C LEU A 45 3.78 -3.16 -8.79
N ASP A 46 4.69 -3.99 -9.30
CA ASP A 46 5.54 -4.84 -8.44
C ASP A 46 6.44 -3.99 -7.55
N SER A 47 7.10 -2.97 -8.13
CA SER A 47 7.93 -2.04 -7.38
C SER A 47 7.13 -1.24 -6.35
N ALA A 48 5.92 -0.78 -6.70
CA ALA A 48 5.03 -0.07 -5.79
C ALA A 48 4.59 -0.97 -4.62
N CYS A 49 4.14 -2.19 -4.91
CA CYS A 49 3.74 -3.17 -3.90
C CYS A 49 4.93 -3.51 -2.98
N LYS A 50 6.10 -3.77 -3.55
CA LYS A 50 7.33 -4.01 -2.80
C LYS A 50 7.64 -2.84 -1.87
N ALA A 51 7.58 -1.61 -2.36
CA ALA A 51 7.85 -0.40 -1.56
C ALA A 51 6.84 -0.21 -0.43
N ILE A 52 5.53 -0.33 -0.70
CA ILE A 52 4.45 -0.35 0.30
C ILE A 52 4.75 -1.38 1.39
N SER A 53 5.20 -2.55 0.97
CA SER A 53 5.45 -3.68 1.84
C SER A 53 6.83 -3.64 2.53
N SER A 54 7.72 -2.76 2.12
CA SER A 54 9.03 -2.61 2.75
C SER A 54 8.98 -1.73 4.01
N ASP A 55 7.81 -1.20 4.33
CA ASP A 55 7.54 -0.42 5.53
C ASP A 55 6.25 -0.94 6.17
N ARG A 56 6.32 -2.15 6.75
CA ARG A 56 5.25 -2.76 7.55
C ARG A 56 5.65 -2.66 9.02
N SER A 57 4.82 -2.07 9.86
CA SER A 57 4.96 -2.13 11.32
C SER A 57 3.81 -2.93 11.92
N VAL A 58 4.07 -3.59 13.06
CA VAL A 58 3.07 -4.39 13.76
C VAL A 58 2.33 -3.50 14.76
N GLY A 59 1.02 -3.34 14.56
CA GLY A 59 0.08 -2.74 15.49
C GLY A 59 -0.36 -1.32 15.13
N PHE A 60 -1.67 -1.14 14.97
CA PHE A 60 -2.39 0.14 14.81
C PHE A 60 -1.97 1.26 15.79
N HIS A 61 -1.33 0.90 16.91
CA HIS A 61 -0.90 1.81 17.97
C HIS A 61 0.54 2.35 17.83
N GLN A 62 1.34 1.90 16.85
CA GLN A 62 2.76 2.30 16.72
C GLN A 62 3.06 3.39 15.66
N GLN A 63 2.06 4.20 15.28
CA GLN A 63 2.07 5.13 14.12
C GLN A 63 1.80 4.38 12.81
N ALA A 64 1.03 5.01 11.90
CA ALA A 64 0.69 4.43 10.62
C ALA A 64 1.97 4.23 9.78
N PRO A 65 2.24 3.01 9.27
CA PRO A 65 3.38 2.77 8.38
C PRO A 65 3.33 3.68 7.15
N LEU A 66 4.49 4.15 6.69
CA LEU A 66 4.60 5.01 5.51
C LEU A 66 4.13 4.27 4.25
N GLY A 67 4.25 2.94 4.24
CA GLY A 67 3.73 2.08 3.18
C GLY A 67 2.22 2.19 2.99
N TRP A 68 1.46 2.46 4.06
CA TRP A 68 0.00 2.55 3.99
C TRP A 68 -0.48 3.71 3.12
N PHE A 69 0.26 4.82 3.06
CA PHE A 69 -0.11 5.92 2.16
C PHE A 69 -0.12 5.48 0.69
N GLY A 70 0.82 4.62 0.25
CA GLY A 70 0.78 4.06 -1.10
C GLY A 70 -0.38 3.09 -1.30
N ALA A 71 -0.66 2.27 -0.29
CA ALA A 71 -1.78 1.32 -0.30
C ALA A 71 -3.13 2.04 -0.39
N ASP A 72 -3.30 3.15 0.33
CA ASP A 72 -4.48 4.02 0.28
C ASP A 72 -4.72 4.57 -1.12
N HIS A 73 -3.66 5.02 -1.79
CA HIS A 73 -3.76 5.54 -3.16
C HIS A 73 -4.25 4.46 -4.14
N ILE A 74 -3.78 3.22 -4.00
CA ILE A 74 -4.26 2.11 -4.82
C ILE A 74 -5.73 1.80 -4.49
N TYR A 75 -6.06 1.65 -3.19
CA TYR A 75 -7.42 1.33 -2.75
C TYR A 75 -8.44 2.39 -3.20
N LEU A 76 -8.16 3.66 -2.99
CA LEU A 76 -9.04 4.78 -3.36
C LEU A 76 -9.16 4.99 -4.88
N SER A 77 -8.22 4.47 -5.67
CA SER A 77 -8.28 4.60 -7.13
C SER A 77 -9.39 3.78 -7.78
N GLY A 78 -9.84 2.71 -7.11
CA GLY A 78 -10.79 1.74 -7.68
C GLY A 78 -10.25 0.97 -8.89
N GLN A 79 -8.95 1.05 -9.20
CA GLN A 79 -8.38 0.31 -10.31
C GLN A 79 -8.20 -1.16 -9.96
N GLU A 80 -8.92 -2.02 -10.69
CA GLU A 80 -8.96 -3.45 -10.40
C GLU A 80 -7.59 -4.13 -10.46
N GLN A 81 -6.79 -3.85 -11.50
CA GLN A 81 -5.47 -4.47 -11.65
C GLN A 81 -4.52 -4.09 -10.51
N ALA A 82 -4.48 -2.80 -10.14
CA ALA A 82 -3.63 -2.31 -9.06
C ALA A 82 -4.09 -2.88 -7.71
N MET A 83 -5.40 -2.93 -7.47
CA MET A 83 -5.95 -3.50 -6.25
C MET A 83 -5.65 -5.00 -6.14
N ARG A 84 -5.82 -5.77 -7.22
CA ARG A 84 -5.45 -7.20 -7.24
C ARG A 84 -3.97 -7.43 -6.95
N ALA A 85 -3.08 -6.60 -7.51
CA ALA A 85 -1.65 -6.67 -7.23
C ALA A 85 -1.35 -6.38 -5.75
N LEU A 86 -1.97 -5.35 -5.18
CA LEU A 86 -1.83 -5.02 -3.76
C LEU A 86 -2.35 -6.16 -2.87
N LEU A 87 -3.53 -6.72 -3.16
CA LEU A 87 -4.11 -7.82 -2.38
C LEU A 87 -3.24 -9.09 -2.43
N ALA A 88 -2.66 -9.41 -3.59
CA ALA A 88 -1.70 -10.50 -3.73
C ALA A 88 -0.41 -10.26 -2.92
N GLU A 89 0.01 -9.01 -2.77
CA GLU A 89 1.11 -8.66 -1.85
C GLU A 89 0.67 -8.79 -0.39
N LEU A 90 -0.55 -8.35 -0.04
CA LEU A 90 -1.11 -8.49 1.32
C LEU A 90 -1.16 -9.95 1.77
N ASP A 91 -1.35 -10.92 0.88
CA ASP A 91 -1.34 -12.35 1.23
C ASP A 91 -0.02 -12.82 1.86
N LYS A 92 1.08 -12.10 1.59
CA LYS A 92 2.41 -12.33 2.19
C LYS A 92 2.56 -11.69 3.57
N TRP A 93 1.61 -10.86 3.98
CA TRP A 93 1.63 -10.16 5.27
C TRP A 93 1.07 -11.08 6.36
N SER A 94 1.40 -10.79 7.62
CA SER A 94 0.78 -11.46 8.75
C SER A 94 -0.73 -11.11 8.81
N PRO A 95 -1.56 -11.99 9.40
CA PRO A 95 -2.98 -11.68 9.59
C PRO A 95 -3.21 -10.34 10.29
N THR A 96 -2.42 -10.01 11.32
CA THR A 96 -2.53 -8.75 12.05
C THR A 96 -2.25 -7.53 11.18
N GLU A 97 -1.22 -7.57 10.33
CA GLU A 97 -0.90 -6.46 9.43
C GLU A 97 -1.98 -6.26 8.35
N GLN A 98 -2.52 -7.36 7.81
CA GLN A 98 -3.66 -7.29 6.90
C GLN A 98 -4.87 -6.65 7.58
N GLU A 99 -5.18 -7.10 8.80
CA GLU A 99 -6.32 -6.61 9.57
C GLU A 99 -6.18 -5.13 9.88
N ASP A 100 -5.00 -4.68 10.31
CA ASP A 100 -4.71 -3.30 10.65
C ASP A 100 -4.90 -2.37 9.44
N LEU A 101 -4.40 -2.75 8.26
CA LEU A 101 -4.58 -1.97 7.03
C LEU A 101 -6.06 -1.92 6.60
N VAL A 102 -6.78 -3.04 6.67
CA VAL A 102 -8.21 -3.04 6.30
C VAL A 102 -9.05 -2.28 7.32
N ARG A 103 -8.70 -2.32 8.62
CA ARG A 103 -9.33 -1.48 9.66
C ARG A 103 -9.11 0.01 9.37
N HIS A 104 -7.90 0.37 8.92
CA HIS A 104 -7.58 1.73 8.48
C HIS A 104 -8.48 2.18 7.31
N TRP A 105 -8.63 1.36 6.27
CA TRP A 105 -9.55 1.65 5.15
C TRP A 105 -11.03 1.67 5.54
N ALA A 106 -11.42 0.81 6.47
CA ALA A 106 -12.80 0.69 6.90
C ALA A 106 -13.29 1.94 7.62
N GLY A 107 -12.47 2.54 8.48
CA GLY A 107 -12.89 3.69 9.29
C GLY A 107 -14.24 3.42 9.98
N ARG A 108 -15.26 4.24 9.68
CA ARG A 108 -16.62 4.07 10.23
C ARG A 108 -17.47 3.00 9.54
N ARG A 109 -17.08 2.52 8.34
CA ARG A 109 -17.82 1.48 7.60
C ARG A 109 -17.76 0.11 8.27
N GLY A 110 -16.71 -0.12 9.07
CA GLY A 110 -16.46 -1.39 9.74
C GLY A 110 -15.70 -2.39 8.86
N ILE A 111 -14.79 -3.13 9.48
CA ILE A 111 -13.87 -4.06 8.79
C ILE A 111 -14.59 -5.14 8.00
N THR A 112 -15.71 -5.66 8.52
CA THR A 112 -16.51 -6.70 7.86
C THR A 112 -17.02 -6.23 6.50
N ALA A 113 -17.56 -5.01 6.41
CA ALA A 113 -18.12 -4.48 5.17
C ALA A 113 -17.05 -4.30 4.08
N VAL A 114 -15.87 -3.78 4.45
CA VAL A 114 -14.75 -3.66 3.50
C VAL A 114 -14.20 -5.03 3.11
N THR A 115 -14.11 -5.96 4.05
CA THR A 115 -13.65 -7.33 3.76
C THR A 115 -14.58 -8.03 2.76
N GLU A 116 -15.89 -7.91 2.94
CA GLU A 116 -16.89 -8.45 2.01
C GLU A 116 -16.77 -7.80 0.63
N GLU A 117 -16.62 -6.48 0.56
CA GLU A 117 -16.39 -5.75 -0.70
C GLU A 117 -15.13 -6.25 -1.42
N LEU A 118 -14.00 -6.39 -0.70
CA LEU A 118 -12.75 -6.88 -1.29
C LEU A 118 -12.87 -8.32 -1.80
N LYS A 119 -13.66 -9.15 -1.11
CA LYS A 119 -13.97 -10.51 -1.53
C LYS A 119 -14.86 -10.54 -2.76
N GLU A 120 -15.92 -9.74 -2.81
CA GLU A 120 -16.87 -9.70 -3.92
C GLU A 120 -16.23 -9.13 -5.19
N LEU A 121 -15.49 -8.03 -5.07
CA LEU A 121 -14.90 -7.35 -6.23
C LEU A 121 -13.63 -8.04 -6.72
N TYR A 122 -12.78 -8.52 -5.82
CA TYR A 122 -11.44 -8.99 -6.18
C TYR A 122 -11.21 -10.47 -5.88
N GLY A 123 -12.16 -11.17 -5.25
CA GLY A 123 -12.00 -12.59 -4.87
C GLY A 123 -10.99 -12.79 -3.74
N TRP A 124 -10.63 -11.73 -3.00
CA TRP A 124 -9.63 -11.80 -1.95
C TRP A 124 -10.23 -12.37 -0.66
N ASN A 125 -9.52 -13.33 -0.06
CA ASN A 125 -9.90 -13.93 1.22
C ASN A 125 -8.79 -13.64 2.23
N PRO A 126 -8.96 -12.65 3.12
CA PRO A 126 -7.94 -12.30 4.10
C PRO A 126 -7.64 -13.46 5.06
N ARG A 127 -6.47 -13.39 5.67
CA ARG A 127 -6.00 -14.39 6.63
C ARG A 127 -6.38 -14.05 8.08
N TYR A 128 -6.83 -12.82 8.35
CA TYR A 128 -7.43 -12.44 9.64
C TYR A 128 -8.88 -12.94 9.75
N GLY A 129 -9.34 -13.21 10.97
CA GLY A 129 -10.69 -13.75 11.23
C GLY A 129 -10.82 -15.28 11.23
N ASN A 130 -9.74 -16.04 10.98
CA ASN A 130 -9.67 -17.49 11.18
C ASN A 130 -9.21 -17.89 12.60
N GLN A 131 -9.38 -17.02 13.60
CA GLN A 131 -9.04 -17.29 15.00
C GLN A 131 -10.29 -17.42 15.87
#